data_AF-A0A0F2NKC7-F1
#
_entry.id   AF-A0A0F2NKC7-F1
#
_cell.length_a   1.000
_cell.length_b   1.000
_cell.length_c   1.000
_cell.angle_alpha   90.00
_cell.angle_beta   90.00
_cell.angle_gamma   90.00
#
_symmetry.space_group_name_H-M   'P 1'
#
loop_
_entity.id
_entity.type
_entity.pdbx_description
1 polymer ?
#
loop_
_entity_poly.entity_id
_entity_poly.type
_entity_poly.pdbx_seq_one_letter_code
_entity_poly.pdbx_strand_id
1 'polypeptide(L)' 'MATCKDCKFYFEIEDDSSKGDCVTKVTDARQSYTRAKSVPNDGDASKCSTFQVRLGTVK' A
#
# COMPACT_ATOMS: atom_id res chain seq x y z
N MET A 1 -3.66 -14.35 5.50
CA MET A 1 -4.53 -13.20 5.22
C MET A 1 -3.64 -12.10 4.67
N ALA A 2 -4.01 -11.45 3.57
CA ALA A 2 -3.17 -10.42 2.96
C ALA A 2 -3.29 -9.13 3.77
N THR A 3 -2.19 -8.61 4.29
CA THR A 3 -2.17 -7.34 5.04
C THR A 3 -1.69 -6.19 4.15
N CYS A 4 -1.93 -4.95 4.56
CA CYS A 4 -1.38 -3.78 3.87
C CYS A 4 0.15 -3.85 3.79
N LYS A 5 0.83 -4.37 4.82
CA LYS A 5 2.29 -4.55 4.83
C LYS A 5 2.82 -5.48 3.73
N ASP A 6 2.02 -6.45 3.29
CA ASP A 6 2.39 -7.36 2.20
C ASP A 6 2.25 -6.73 0.81
N CYS A 7 1.68 -5.53 0.73
CA CYS A 7 1.43 -4.83 -0.52
C CYS A 7 2.70 -4.14 -1.05
N LYS A 8 2.94 -4.26 -2.35
CA LYS A 8 4.01 -3.55 -3.08
C LYS A 8 3.91 -2.03 -2.93
N PHE A 9 2.70 -1.50 -2.80
CA PHE A 9 2.40 -0.07 -2.73
C PHE A 9 2.40 0.50 -1.31
N TYR A 10 2.66 -0.35 -0.31
CA TYR A 10 2.75 0.08 1.08
C TYR A 10 4.19 0.46 1.42
N PHE A 11 4.34 1.61 2.08
CA PHE A 11 5.60 2.15 2.57
C PHE A 11 5.47 2.44 4.06
N GLU A 12 6.28 1.78 4.88
CA GLU A 12 6.29 2.00 6.33
C GLU A 12 6.75 3.42 6.64
N ILE A 13 6.14 4.06 7.66
CA ILE A 13 6.60 5.36 8.16
C ILE A 13 7.74 5.11 9.15
N GLU A 14 8.89 5.76 8.94
CA GLU A 14 10.09 5.49 9.76
C GLU A 14 9.89 5.81 11.24
N ASP A 15 9.11 6.86 11.55
CA ASP A 15 8.75 7.23 12.93
C ASP A 15 7.76 6.27 13.60
N ASP A 16 7.01 5.46 12.85
CA ASP A 16 5.93 4.63 13.40
C ASP A 16 5.70 3.35 12.61
N SER A 17 6.25 2.24 13.10
CA SER A 17 6.14 0.92 12.47
C SER A 17 4.74 0.30 12.49
N SER A 18 3.76 0.91 13.18
CA SER A 18 2.37 0.44 13.20
C SER A 18 1.56 0.92 11.99
N LYS A 19 2.08 1.89 11.24
CA LYS A 19 1.39 2.52 10.12
C LYS A 19 2.33 2.80 8.96
N GLY A 20 1.73 2.98 7.79
CA GLY A 20 2.46 3.28 6.57
C GLY A 20 1.55 3.90 5.54
N ASP A 21 2.14 4.40 4.47
CA ASP A 21 1.41 5.01 3.37
C ASP A 21 1.12 3.99 2.27
N CYS A 22 -0.16 3.85 1.93
CA CYS A 22 -0.63 3.22 0.72
C CYS A 22 -0.52 4.24 -0.42
N VAL A 23 0.47 4.04 -1.29
CA VAL A 23 0.81 4.96 -2.37
C VAL A 23 0.23 4.45 -3.68
N THR A 24 -0.77 5.17 -4.21
CA THR A 24 -1.44 4.79 -5.46
C THR A 24 -1.30 5.87 -6.51
N LYS A 25 -1.14 5.48 -7.77
CA LYS A 25 -1.15 6.40 -8.91
C LYS A 25 -2.57 6.53 -9.43
N VAL A 26 -3.06 7.76 -9.50
CA VAL A 26 -4.37 8.09 -10.07
C VAL A 26 -4.13 8.86 -11.36
N THR A 27 -4.77 8.43 -12.43
CA THR A 27 -4.74 9.13 -13.72
C THR A 27 -6.13 9.66 -14.01
N ASP A 28 -6.23 10.97 -14.13
CA ASP A 28 -7.44 11.66 -14.59
C ASP A 28 -7.24 12.11 -16.06
N ALA A 29 -8.32 12.56 -16.72
CA ALA A 29 -8.29 13.08 -18.09
C ALA A 29 -7.26 14.22 -18.32
N ARG A 30 -6.87 14.93 -17.25
CA ARG A 30 -5.87 16.03 -17.34
C ARG A 30 -4.45 15.62 -17.01
N GLN A 31 -4.25 14.81 -15.97
CA GLN A 31 -2.93 14.53 -15.43
C GLN A 31 -2.91 13.27 -14.56
N SER A 32 -1.73 12.68 -14.41
CA SER A 32 -1.49 11.64 -13.42
C SER A 32 -0.85 12.21 -12.16
N TYR A 33 -1.38 11.87 -11.00
CA TYR A 33 -0.84 12.24 -9.70
C TYR A 33 -0.74 11.02 -8.78
N THR A 34 0.08 11.15 -7.74
CA THR A 34 0.25 10.12 -6.73
C THR A 34 -0.51 10.51 -5.47
N ARG A 35 -1.28 9.58 -4.91
CA ARG A 35 -1.98 9.74 -3.64
C ARG A 35 -1.34 8.82 -2.60
N ALA A 36 -0.88 9.42 -1.50
CA ALA A 36 -0.50 8.71 -0.30
C ALA A 36 -1.69 8.71 0.67
N LYS A 37 -2.03 7.54 1.21
CA LYS A 37 -3.04 7.40 2.26
C LYS A 37 -2.43 6.59 3.40
N SER A 38 -2.41 7.15 4.59
CA SER A 38 -1.94 6.43 5.77
C SER A 38 -2.92 5.31 6.15
N VAL A 39 -2.38 4.11 6.31
CA VAL A 39 -3.09 2.86 6.63
C VAL A 39 -2.31 2.07 7.69
N PRO A 40 -2.99 1.27 8.54
CA PRO A 40 -2.31 0.41 9.50
C PRO A 40 -1.57 -0.74 8.79
N ASN A 41 -0.45 -1.18 9.35
CA ASN A 41 0.36 -2.31 8.83
C ASN A 41 -0.47 -3.60 8.72
N ASP A 42 -1.25 -3.91 9.75
CA ASP A 42 -2.10 -5.09 9.92
C ASP A 42 -3.51 -4.86 9.32
N GLY A 43 -3.69 -3.82 8.51
CA GLY A 43 -4.93 -3.57 7.80
C GLY A 43 -5.26 -4.71 6.84
N ASP A 44 -6.51 -5.20 6.87
CA ASP A 44 -6.96 -6.23 5.95
C ASP A 44 -6.95 -5.71 4.50
N ALA A 45 -6.10 -6.30 3.67
CA ALA A 45 -6.00 -5.98 2.25
C ALA A 45 -6.75 -6.99 1.37
N SER A 46 -7.44 -7.98 1.97
CA SER A 46 -8.13 -9.06 1.26
C SER A 46 -9.20 -8.57 0.28
N LYS A 47 -9.79 -7.39 0.53
CA LYS A 47 -10.79 -6.75 -0.34
C LYS A 47 -10.25 -5.55 -1.12
N CYS A 48 -8.95 -5.27 -1.06
CA CYS A 48 -8.37 -4.10 -1.70
C CYS A 48 -8.11 -4.38 -3.19
N SER A 49 -8.82 -3.66 -4.07
CA SER A 49 -8.71 -3.80 -5.53
C SER A 49 -7.35 -3.44 -6.11
N THR A 50 -6.55 -2.66 -5.37
CA THR A 50 -5.21 -2.21 -5.79
C THR A 50 -4.11 -3.03 -5.14
N PHE A 51 -4.46 -4.04 -4.34
CA PHE A 51 -3.47 -4.89 -3.67
C PHE A 51 -2.65 -5.66 -4.71
N GLN A 52 -1.33 -5.52 -4.61
CA GLN A 52 -0.37 -6.35 -5.33
C GLN A 52 0.63 -6.85 -4.33
N VAL A 53 0.78 -8.17 -4.21
CA VAL A 53 1.78 -8.76 -3.32
C VAL A 53 3.18 -8.30 -3.72
N ARG A 54 4.00 -7.94 -2.74
CA ARG A 54 5.39 -7.56 -2.97
C ARG A 54 6.16 -8.81 -3.43
N LEU A 55 6.52 -8.85 -4.72
CA LEU A 55 7.34 -9.93 -5.30
C LEU A 55 8.77 -9.80 -4.75
N GLY A 56 9.07 -10.58 -3.71
CA GLY A 56 10.36 -10.55 -3.00
C GLY A 56 10.48 -11.56 -1.86
N THR A 57 9.38 -12.09 -1.35
CA THR A 57 9.40 -13.21 -0.40
C THR A 57 9.19 -14.53 -1.15
N VAL A 58 10.20 -14.94 -1.93
CA VAL A 58 10.34 -16.36 -2.25
C VAL A 58 10.72 -17.03 -0.93
N LYS A 59 9.83 -17.90 -0.46
CA LYS A 59 10.01 -18.72 0.74
C LYS A 59 11.16 -19.71 0.56
#